data_AF-A0A348WGS7-F1
#
_entry.id   AF-A0A348WGS7-F1
#
_cell.length_a   1.000
_cell.length_b   1.000
_cell.length_c   1.000
_cell.angle_alpha   90.00
_cell.angle_beta   90.00
_cell.angle_gamma   90.00
#
_symmetry.space_group_name_H-M   'P 1'
#
loop_
_entity.id
_entity.type
_entity.pdbx_description
1 polymer ?
#
loop_
_entity_poly.entity_id
_entity_poly.type
_entity_poly.pdbx_seq_one_letter_code
_entity_poly.pdbx_strand_id
1 'polypeptide(L)' 'RMSAKGIAQIAVVMGSCTAGGAYVPAMSDVTIIVKEQGTIFLAGPPLVKA' A
#
# COMPACT_ATOMS: atom_id res chain seq x y z
N ARG A 1 4.18 -7.56 14.70
CA ARG A 1 5.50 -8.13 14.28
C ARG A 1 5.29 -9.55 13.74
N MET A 2 4.77 -9.68 12.51
CA MET A 2 4.55 -10.97 11.83
C MET A 2 5.72 -11.30 10.89
N SER A 3 6.08 -10.37 10.00
CA SER A 3 7.28 -10.48 9.14
C SER A 3 8.56 -10.77 9.95
N ALA A 4 8.80 -10.04 11.05
CA ALA A 4 9.94 -10.30 11.95
C ALA A 4 9.95 -11.70 12.62
N LYS A 5 8.82 -12.43 12.60
CA LYS A 5 8.73 -13.82 13.08
C LYS A 5 8.82 -14.83 11.92
N GLY A 6 9.16 -14.39 10.71
CA GLY A 6 9.20 -15.22 9.50
C GLY A 6 7.83 -15.47 8.86
N ILE A 7 6.77 -14.78 9.28
CA ILE A 7 5.43 -14.92 8.68
C ILE A 7 5.32 -13.92 7.53
N ALA A 8 5.41 -14.43 6.31
CA ALA A 8 5.35 -13.63 5.09
C ALA A 8 4.09 -12.75 5.05
N GLN A 9 4.27 -11.46 4.77
CA GLN A 9 3.23 -10.47 4.56
C GLN A 9 3.17 -10.13 3.07
N ILE A 10 2.05 -10.41 2.41
CA ILE A 10 1.87 -10.18 0.98
C ILE A 10 0.65 -9.28 0.77
N ALA A 11 0.83 -8.19 0.03
CA ALA A 11 -0.24 -7.27 -0.33
C ALA A 11 -0.52 -7.28 -1.84
N VAL A 12 -1.82 -7.26 -2.20
CA VAL A 12 -2.28 -7.11 -3.58
C VAL A 12 -3.17 -5.88 -3.66
N VAL A 13 -2.67 -4.83 -4.33
CA VAL A 13 -3.36 -3.55 -4.50
C VAL A 13 -4.19 -3.57 -5.78
N MET A 14 -5.50 -3.70 -5.60
CA MET A 14 -6.50 -3.81 -6.68
C MET A 14 -7.26 -2.49 -6.93
N GLY A 15 -6.85 -1.40 -6.29
CA GLY A 15 -7.53 -0.10 -6.35
C GLY A 15 -6.79 1.00 -5.57
N SER A 16 -7.51 1.97 -5.04
CA SER A 16 -6.90 3.08 -4.29
C SER A 16 -6.55 2.70 -2.85
N CYS A 17 -5.37 3.12 -2.42
CA CYS A 17 -4.80 2.88 -1.10
C CYS A 17 -4.16 4.17 -0.58
N THR A 18 -4.86 4.90 0.30
CA THR A 18 -4.49 6.27 0.72
C THR A 18 -4.22 6.41 2.21
N ALA A 19 -3.45 7.44 2.60
CA ALA A 19 -3.16 7.81 3.98
C ALA A 19 -2.60 6.63 4.79
N GLY A 20 -3.22 6.31 5.92
CA GLY A 20 -2.81 5.16 6.74
C GLY A 20 -2.89 3.82 5.99
N GLY A 21 -3.77 3.70 4.99
CA GLY A 21 -3.87 2.52 4.15
C GLY A 21 -2.59 2.22 3.38
N ALA A 22 -1.84 3.25 2.97
CA ALA A 22 -0.61 3.10 2.19
C ALA A 22 0.47 2.30 2.93
N TYR A 23 0.40 2.20 4.27
CA TYR A 23 1.31 1.38 5.05
C TYR A 23 1.09 -0.12 4.88
N VAL A 24 -0.10 -0.56 4.44
CA VAL A 24 -0.36 -1.98 4.19
C VAL A 24 0.57 -2.53 3.09
N PRO A 25 0.57 -1.99 1.85
CA PRO A 25 1.52 -2.42 0.84
C PRO A 25 2.95 -1.95 1.13
N ALA A 26 3.17 -0.83 1.82
CA ALA A 26 4.52 -0.35 2.11
C ALA A 26 5.26 -1.16 3.20
N MET A 27 4.54 -1.85 4.09
CA MET A 27 5.12 -2.69 5.15
C MET A 27 4.94 -4.19 4.88
N SER A 28 4.43 -4.57 3.71
CA SER A 28 4.39 -5.96 3.28
C SER A 28 5.74 -6.38 2.71
N ASP A 29 6.13 -7.64 2.89
CA ASP A 29 7.38 -8.19 2.37
C ASP A 29 7.36 -8.28 0.84
N VAL A 30 6.18 -8.54 0.27
CA VAL A 30 5.92 -8.54 -1.17
C VAL A 30 4.66 -7.72 -1.46
N THR A 31 4.75 -6.87 -2.48
CA THR A 31 3.63 -6.05 -2.93
C THR A 31 3.41 -6.20 -4.43
N ILE A 32 2.18 -6.50 -4.81
CA ILE A 32 1.69 -6.59 -6.19
C ILE A 32 0.70 -5.46 -6.42
N ILE A 33 0.81 -4.76 -7.53
CA ILE A 33 -0.09 -3.66 -7.90
C ILE A 33 -0.62 -3.86 -9.31
N VAL A 34 -1.94 -3.71 -9.49
CA VAL A 34 -2.55 -3.76 -10.82
C VAL A 34 -2.21 -2.45 -11.55
N LYS A 35 -1.46 -2.55 -12.65
CA LYS A 35 -1.11 -1.40 -13.49
C LYS A 35 -2.39 -0.65 -13.92
N GLU A 36 -2.32 0.68 -13.94
CA GLU A 36 -3.42 1.59 -14.35
C GLU A 36 -4.69 1.56 -13.49
N GLN A 37 -4.76 0.71 -12.46
CA GLN A 37 -5.91 0.60 -11.54
C GLN A 37 -5.49 0.85 -10.08
N GLY A 38 -4.39 0.24 -9.66
CA GLY A 38 -3.85 0.38 -8.32
C GLY A 38 -3.18 1.73 -8.12
N THR A 39 -3.47 2.39 -7.01
CA THR A 39 -2.80 3.63 -6.60
C THR A 39 -2.46 3.59 -5.12
N ILE A 40 -1.24 4.01 -4.76
CA ILE A 40 -0.77 4.07 -3.37
C ILE A 40 -0.20 5.46 -3.11
N PHE A 41 -0.69 6.16 -2.10
CA PHE A 41 -0.17 7.48 -1.73
C PHE A 41 -0.45 7.83 -0.27
N LEU A 42 0.54 8.43 0.41
CA LEU A 42 0.36 8.96 1.77
C LEU A 42 -0.60 10.15 1.81
N ALA A 43 -0.52 11.02 0.79
CA ALA A 43 -1.42 12.14 0.60
C ALA A 43 -2.01 12.05 -0.81
N GLY A 44 -3.33 11.99 -0.92
CA GLY A 44 -4.01 11.96 -2.21
C GLY A 44 -3.92 13.30 -2.95
N PRO A 45 -4.26 13.33 -4.25
CA PRO A 45 -4.23 14.56 -5.05
C PRO A 45 -4.96 15.76 -4.43
N PRO A 46 -6.11 15.61 -3.73
CA PRO A 46 -6.75 16.73 -3.05
C PRO A 46 -5.90 17.32 -1.92
N LEU A 47 -5.18 16.48 -1.17
CA LEU A 47 -4.37 16.91 -0.02
C LEU A 47 -3.03 17.52 -0.46
N VAL A 48 -2.47 17.08 -1.59
CA VAL A 48 -1.23 17.66 -2.16
C VAL A 48 -1.49 19.04 -2.79
N LYS A 49 -2.71 19.28 -3.30
CA LYS A 49 -3.10 20.55 -3.91
C LYS A 49 -3.55 21.62 -2.91
N ALA A 50 -3.77 21.23 -1.66
CA ALA A 50 -4.23 22.11 -0.58
C ALA A 50 -3.11 23.01 -0.04
#